data_AF-A0A5D0CQK4-F1
#
_entry.id   AF-A0A5D0CQK4-F1
#
_cell.length_a   1.000
_cell.length_b   1.000
_cell.length_c   1.000
_cell.angle_alpha   90.00
_cell.angle_beta   90.00
_cell.angle_gamma   90.00
#
_symmetry.space_group_name_H-M   'P 1'
#
loop_
_entity.id
_entity.type
_entity.pdbx_description
1 polymer ?
#
loop_
_entity_poly.entity_id
_entity_poly.type
_entity_poly.pdbx_seq_one_letter_code
_entity_poly.pdbx_strand_id
1 'polypeptide(L)'
;MAKTYTNRGMSWEIINSWWILLTLAPFGITSFISFLYIGFRVKNQRWRLYGFGYLAWFIAAFTVTAMGMDFGAYMAIVLWVIPVIHAFMVRPAFLIQLDVYMDGQGAREQERIAKLRQEAETRLNAGGGGSGMKRPPQLQIPARESWRDEADGQPVAPPLQDSTPTAGRIDINAATEAELAAIPQIGIILAKKIVTKRQEVGGFESFDHFISVMGITRQPNHAIEPLVMFSQQQLKQAPPISGRKVDF
;
A
#
# COMPACT_ATOMS: atom_id res chain seq x y z
N MET A 1 -3.67 -26.66 17.35
CA MET A 1 -3.03 -26.10 16.13
C MET A 1 -4.11 -25.90 15.09
N ALA A 2 -4.27 -24.69 14.54
CA ALA A 2 -5.24 -24.45 13.48
C ALA A 2 -4.79 -25.21 12.21
N LYS A 3 -5.72 -25.91 11.57
CA LYS A 3 -5.43 -26.67 10.35
C LYS A 3 -5.23 -25.69 9.18
N THR A 4 -4.00 -25.56 8.69
CA THR A 4 -3.67 -24.81 7.48
C THR A 4 -3.83 -25.72 6.26
N TYR A 5 -4.45 -25.20 5.20
CA TYR A 5 -4.70 -25.90 3.94
C TYR A 5 -3.63 -25.60 2.89
N THR A 6 -2.93 -24.46 3.00
CA THR A 6 -1.88 -24.04 2.05
C THR A 6 -0.58 -23.63 2.75
N ASN A 7 0.52 -23.63 2.00
CA ASN A 7 1.85 -23.21 2.50
C ASN A 7 1.97 -21.69 2.70
N ARG A 8 0.96 -20.90 2.31
CA ARG A 8 0.95 -19.42 2.43
C ARG A 8 0.56 -18.91 3.81
N GLY A 9 0.14 -19.81 4.71
CA GLY A 9 -0.20 -19.50 6.10
C GLY A 9 -1.64 -19.01 6.32
N MET A 10 -2.04 -18.99 7.59
CA MET A 10 -3.43 -18.76 8.02
C MET A 10 -3.98 -17.38 7.65
N SER A 11 -3.17 -16.32 7.73
CA SER A 11 -3.61 -14.95 7.40
C SER A 11 -4.04 -14.83 5.93
N TRP A 12 -3.29 -15.45 5.02
CA TRP A 12 -3.61 -15.44 3.60
C TRP A 12 -4.93 -16.17 3.32
N GLU A 13 -5.17 -17.29 4.00
CA GLU A 13 -6.41 -18.03 3.85
C GLU A 13 -7.62 -17.24 4.34
N ILE A 14 -7.50 -16.51 5.46
CA ILE A 14 -8.58 -15.67 5.99
C ILE A 14 -8.91 -14.56 5.01
N ILE A 15 -7.90 -13.83 4.52
CA ILE A 15 -8.06 -12.74 3.56
C ILE A 15 -8.77 -13.24 2.29
N ASN A 16 -8.39 -14.42 1.78
CA ASN A 16 -8.99 -14.98 0.57
C ASN A 16 -10.34 -15.68 0.81
N SER A 17 -10.76 -15.88 2.06
CA SER A 17 -12.06 -16.47 2.43
C SER A 17 -13.17 -15.44 2.65
N TRP A 18 -12.93 -14.15 2.37
CA TRP A 18 -13.89 -13.08 2.60
C TRP A 18 -15.26 -13.31 1.91
N TRP A 19 -15.27 -14.03 0.79
CA TRP A 19 -16.49 -14.37 0.05
C TRP A 19 -17.50 -15.17 0.87
N ILE A 20 -17.06 -15.91 1.89
CA ILE A 20 -17.95 -16.66 2.79
C ILE A 20 -18.89 -15.72 3.54
N LEU A 21 -18.46 -14.51 3.86
CA LEU A 21 -19.30 -13.50 4.50
C LEU A 21 -20.53 -13.15 3.64
N LEU A 22 -20.41 -13.23 2.31
CA LEU A 22 -21.54 -13.03 1.40
C LEU A 22 -22.58 -14.16 1.50
N THR A 23 -22.25 -15.31 2.06
CA THR A 23 -23.21 -16.40 2.29
C THR A 23 -23.94 -16.27 3.63
N LEU A 24 -23.36 -15.52 4.58
CA LEU A 24 -24.00 -15.24 5.87
C LEU A 24 -25.08 -14.16 5.79
N ALA A 25 -25.17 -13.42 4.68
CA ALA A 25 -26.21 -12.42 4.52
C ALA A 25 -27.61 -13.05 4.68
N PRO A 26 -28.56 -12.35 5.32
CA PRO A 26 -29.91 -12.86 5.52
C PRO A 26 -30.57 -13.28 4.21
N PHE A 27 -31.38 -14.34 4.28
CA PHE A 27 -32.17 -14.87 3.15
C PHE A 27 -31.35 -15.37 1.95
N GLY A 28 -30.03 -15.53 2.09
CA GLY A 28 -29.19 -16.10 1.04
C GLY A 28 -29.14 -15.30 -0.27
N ILE A 29 -29.59 -14.04 -0.25
CA ILE A 29 -29.71 -13.20 -1.46
C ILE A 29 -28.34 -13.02 -2.11
N THR A 30 -27.27 -12.91 -1.34
CA THR A 30 -25.91 -12.73 -1.89
C THR A 30 -25.13 -14.03 -2.07
N SER A 31 -25.74 -15.19 -1.77
CA SER A 31 -25.09 -16.49 -1.90
C SER A 31 -24.69 -16.78 -3.35
N PHE A 32 -25.53 -16.45 -4.33
CA PHE A 32 -25.20 -16.66 -5.75
C PHE A 32 -23.97 -15.85 -6.19
N ILE A 33 -23.84 -14.60 -5.73
CA ILE A 33 -22.70 -13.72 -6.01
C ILE A 33 -21.41 -14.35 -5.49
N SER A 34 -21.49 -14.93 -4.30
CA SER A 34 -20.36 -15.62 -3.66
C SER A 34 -19.84 -16.79 -4.48
N PHE A 35 -20.73 -17.71 -4.90
CA PHE A 35 -20.35 -18.89 -5.69
C PHE A 35 -19.91 -18.52 -7.12
N LEU A 36 -20.51 -17.48 -7.73
CA LEU A 36 -20.04 -16.95 -9.00
C LEU A 36 -18.65 -16.35 -8.88
N TYR A 37 -18.40 -15.52 -7.85
CA TYR A 37 -17.11 -14.90 -7.60
C TYR A 37 -16.00 -15.95 -7.55
N ILE A 38 -16.15 -16.99 -6.71
CA ILE A 38 -15.13 -18.05 -6.61
C ILE A 38 -14.99 -18.83 -7.92
N GLY A 39 -16.10 -19.11 -8.60
CA GLY A 39 -16.11 -19.86 -9.86
C GLY A 39 -15.37 -19.14 -10.99
N PHE A 40 -15.59 -17.83 -11.13
CA PHE A 40 -14.85 -17.02 -12.11
C PHE A 40 -13.39 -16.82 -11.70
N ARG A 41 -13.12 -16.62 -10.40
CA ARG A 41 -11.77 -16.32 -9.89
C ARG A 41 -10.79 -17.46 -10.08
N VAL A 42 -11.22 -18.71 -10.00
CA VAL A 42 -10.37 -19.90 -10.27
C VAL A 42 -10.72 -20.63 -11.58
N LYS A 43 -11.56 -20.02 -12.43
CA LYS A 43 -12.04 -20.59 -13.71
C LYS A 43 -12.70 -21.97 -13.62
N ASN A 44 -13.29 -22.31 -12.47
CA ASN A 44 -13.92 -23.61 -12.23
C ASN A 44 -15.40 -23.61 -12.66
N GLN A 45 -15.75 -24.41 -13.68
CA GLN A 45 -17.12 -24.49 -14.22
C GLN A 45 -18.16 -24.98 -13.21
N ARG A 46 -17.78 -25.92 -12.32
CA ARG A 46 -18.72 -26.53 -11.37
C ARG A 46 -19.25 -25.49 -10.38
N TRP A 47 -18.37 -24.61 -9.90
CA TRP A 47 -18.74 -23.57 -8.94
C TRP A 47 -19.56 -22.46 -9.58
N ARG A 48 -19.30 -22.15 -10.85
CA ARG A 48 -20.18 -21.24 -11.61
C ARG A 48 -21.58 -21.83 -11.75
N LEU A 49 -21.69 -23.14 -12.02
CA LEU A 49 -22.98 -23.81 -12.11
C LEU A 49 -23.74 -23.77 -10.79
N TYR A 50 -23.07 -23.97 -9.65
CA TYR A 50 -23.72 -23.77 -8.33
C TYR A 50 -24.20 -22.33 -8.15
N GLY A 51 -23.40 -21.33 -8.53
CA GLY A 51 -23.80 -19.92 -8.49
C GLY A 51 -25.06 -19.65 -9.31
N PHE A 52 -25.12 -20.13 -10.56
CA PHE A 52 -26.32 -20.00 -11.39
C PHE A 52 -27.50 -20.83 -10.85
N GLY A 53 -27.25 -22.01 -10.28
CA GLY A 53 -28.29 -22.82 -9.64
C GLY A 53 -28.93 -22.10 -8.45
N TYR A 54 -28.12 -21.47 -7.60
CA TYR A 54 -28.62 -20.65 -6.49
C TYR A 54 -29.34 -19.39 -6.97
N LEU A 55 -28.87 -18.77 -8.05
CA LEU A 55 -29.58 -17.66 -8.67
C LEU A 55 -30.97 -18.08 -9.19
N ALA A 56 -31.05 -19.23 -9.88
CA ALA A 56 -32.32 -19.77 -10.35
C ALA A 56 -33.26 -20.12 -9.18
N TRP A 57 -32.74 -20.72 -8.11
CA TRP A 57 -33.51 -20.98 -6.90
C TRP A 57 -34.02 -19.70 -6.24
N PHE A 58 -33.17 -18.67 -6.15
CA PHE A 58 -33.55 -17.37 -5.62
C PHE A 58 -34.70 -16.75 -6.42
N ILE A 59 -34.61 -16.77 -7.76
CA ILE A 59 -35.68 -16.29 -8.64
C ILE A 59 -36.96 -17.10 -8.41
N ALA A 60 -36.88 -18.44 -8.35
CA ALA A 60 -38.04 -19.28 -8.11
C ALA A 60 -38.70 -19.01 -6.74
N ALA A 61 -37.91 -18.88 -5.67
CA ALA A 61 -38.41 -18.54 -4.34
C ALA A 61 -39.09 -17.16 -4.33
N PHE A 62 -38.49 -16.19 -5.04
CA PHE A 62 -39.05 -14.85 -5.20
C PHE A 62 -40.37 -14.88 -5.97
N THR A 63 -40.46 -15.63 -7.08
CA THR A 63 -41.69 -15.73 -7.87
C THR A 63 -42.82 -16.43 -7.11
N VAL A 64 -42.52 -17.51 -6.39
CA VAL A 64 -43.50 -18.24 -5.55
C VAL A 64 -44.05 -17.31 -4.44
N THR A 65 -43.16 -16.54 -3.82
CA THR A 65 -43.54 -15.54 -2.81
C THR A 65 -44.40 -14.44 -3.42
N ALA A 66 -44.02 -13.91 -4.58
CA ALA A 66 -44.76 -12.86 -5.29
C ALA A 66 -46.15 -13.33 -5.78
N MET A 67 -46.30 -14.63 -6.05
CA MET A 67 -47.58 -15.26 -6.36
C MET A 67 -48.46 -15.54 -5.13
N GLY A 68 -47.99 -15.20 -3.92
CA GLY A 68 -48.75 -15.39 -2.68
C GLY A 68 -48.84 -16.84 -2.21
N MET A 69 -47.95 -17.72 -2.67
CA MET A 69 -47.93 -19.12 -2.27
C MET A 69 -47.19 -19.31 -0.94
N ASP A 70 -47.75 -20.13 -0.04
CA ASP A 70 -47.21 -20.35 1.32
C ASP A 70 -45.79 -20.95 1.35
N PHE A 71 -45.34 -21.56 0.26
CA PHE A 71 -44.02 -22.21 0.17
C PHE A 71 -42.85 -21.22 0.06
N GLY A 72 -43.10 -19.95 -0.30
CA GLY A 72 -42.05 -18.97 -0.58
C GLY A 72 -41.08 -18.73 0.59
N ALA A 73 -41.62 -18.57 1.79
CA ALA A 73 -40.83 -18.36 3.00
C ALA A 73 -39.94 -19.59 3.35
N TYR A 74 -40.48 -20.80 3.20
CA TYR A 74 -39.72 -22.03 3.43
C TYR A 74 -38.57 -22.18 2.43
N MET A 75 -38.80 -21.84 1.15
CA MET A 75 -37.74 -21.86 0.13
C MET A 75 -36.62 -20.86 0.44
N ALA A 76 -36.95 -19.69 1.00
CA ALA A 76 -35.97 -18.68 1.40
C ALA A 76 -35.08 -19.13 2.57
N ILE A 77 -35.65 -19.84 3.56
CA ILE A 77 -34.88 -20.40 4.69
C ILE A 77 -33.92 -21.49 4.19
N VAL A 78 -34.41 -22.39 3.33
CA VAL A 78 -33.58 -23.45 2.72
C VAL A 78 -32.45 -22.83 1.88
N LEU A 79 -32.76 -21.80 1.09
CA LEU A 79 -31.80 -21.02 0.32
C LEU A 79 -30.77 -20.30 1.20
N TRP A 80 -31.04 -20.08 2.47
CA TRP A 80 -30.06 -19.49 3.38
C TRP A 80 -29.15 -20.55 4.00
N VAL A 81 -29.72 -21.63 4.55
CA VAL A 81 -28.94 -22.62 5.30
C VAL A 81 -28.03 -23.47 4.40
N ILE A 82 -28.53 -23.92 3.24
CA ILE A 82 -27.77 -24.80 2.35
C ILE A 82 -26.48 -24.12 1.83
N PRO A 83 -26.52 -22.88 1.29
CA PRO A 83 -25.30 -22.23 0.80
C PRO A 83 -24.27 -21.95 1.87
N VAL A 84 -24.69 -21.66 3.12
CA VAL A 84 -23.76 -21.46 4.24
C VAL A 84 -22.96 -22.74 4.48
N ILE A 85 -23.62 -23.89 4.60
CA ILE A 85 -22.95 -25.18 4.79
C ILE A 85 -22.06 -25.50 3.57
N HIS A 86 -22.57 -25.29 2.36
CA HIS A 86 -21.84 -25.56 1.13
C HIS A 86 -20.59 -24.67 0.99
N ALA A 87 -20.63 -23.41 1.46
CA ALA A 87 -19.48 -22.50 1.46
C ALA A 87 -18.32 -23.05 2.28
N PHE A 88 -18.60 -23.60 3.47
CA PHE A 88 -17.56 -24.22 4.31
C PHE A 88 -16.96 -25.47 3.68
N MET A 89 -17.75 -26.27 2.95
CA MET A 89 -17.26 -27.44 2.21
C MET A 89 -16.37 -27.05 1.02
N VAL A 90 -16.71 -25.96 0.32
CA VAL A 90 -15.97 -25.50 -0.86
C VAL A 90 -14.71 -24.73 -0.49
N ARG A 91 -14.69 -24.06 0.67
CA ARG A 91 -13.53 -23.28 1.17
C ARG A 91 -12.17 -23.99 1.01
N PRO A 92 -11.94 -25.22 1.50
CA PRO A 92 -10.64 -25.87 1.38
C PRO A 92 -10.24 -26.11 -0.07
N ALA A 93 -11.17 -26.58 -0.90
CA ALA A 93 -10.93 -26.84 -2.32
C ALA A 93 -10.61 -25.54 -3.08
N PHE A 94 -11.31 -24.44 -2.75
CA PHE A 94 -11.05 -23.12 -3.31
C PHE A 94 -9.65 -22.60 -3.00
N LEU A 95 -9.23 -22.68 -1.74
CA LEU A 95 -7.92 -22.17 -1.33
C LEU A 95 -6.77 -22.92 -2.03
N ILE A 96 -6.90 -24.24 -2.18
CA ILE A 96 -5.90 -25.06 -2.90
C ILE A 96 -5.86 -24.70 -4.38
N GLN A 97 -7.02 -24.65 -5.06
CA GLN A 97 -7.05 -24.29 -6.49
C GLN A 97 -6.53 -22.88 -6.75
N LEU A 98 -6.81 -21.98 -5.82
CA LEU A 98 -6.32 -20.61 -5.87
C LEU A 98 -4.80 -20.54 -5.72
N ASP A 99 -4.24 -21.29 -4.77
CA ASP A 99 -2.79 -21.33 -4.53
C ASP A 99 -2.06 -21.76 -5.81
N VAL A 100 -2.50 -22.88 -6.41
CA VAL A 100 -1.97 -23.39 -7.68
C VAL A 100 -2.10 -22.37 -8.81
N TYR A 101 -3.24 -21.68 -8.91
CA TYR A 101 -3.45 -20.67 -9.94
C TYR A 101 -2.49 -19.47 -9.77
N MET A 102 -2.30 -19.00 -8.54
CA MET A 102 -1.42 -17.88 -8.22
C MET A 102 0.06 -18.23 -8.43
N ASP A 103 0.47 -19.45 -8.08
CA ASP A 103 1.83 -19.94 -8.35
C ASP A 103 2.11 -20.01 -9.86
N GLY A 104 1.16 -20.56 -10.62
CA GLY A 104 1.28 -20.63 -12.08
C GLY A 104 1.34 -19.25 -12.75
N GLN A 105 0.64 -18.25 -12.23
CA GLN A 105 0.74 -16.88 -12.71
C GLN A 105 2.08 -16.22 -12.35
N GLY A 106 2.56 -16.42 -11.12
CA GLY A 106 3.85 -15.91 -10.68
C GLY A 106 5.02 -16.43 -11.52
N ALA A 107 5.04 -17.73 -11.81
CA ALA A 107 6.07 -18.34 -12.65
C ALA A 107 6.08 -17.77 -14.08
N ARG A 108 4.89 -17.60 -14.69
CA ARG A 108 4.76 -17.02 -16.05
C ARG A 108 5.21 -15.57 -16.10
N GLU A 109 4.92 -14.80 -15.06
CA GLU A 109 5.33 -13.40 -14.98
C GLU A 109 6.85 -13.28 -14.82
N GLN A 110 7.46 -14.12 -13.98
CA GLN A 110 8.92 -14.19 -13.86
C GLN A 110 9.59 -14.55 -15.19
N GLU A 111 9.03 -15.50 -15.95
CA GLU A 111 9.52 -15.85 -17.28
C GLU A 111 9.44 -14.66 -18.26
N ARG A 112 8.33 -13.89 -18.22
CA ARG A 112 8.19 -12.67 -19.04
C ARG A 112 9.21 -11.61 -18.68
N ILE A 113 9.42 -11.36 -17.39
CA ILE A 113 10.42 -10.41 -16.90
C ILE A 113 11.83 -10.85 -17.32
N ALA A 114 12.14 -12.15 -17.21
CA ALA A 114 13.42 -12.69 -17.65
C ALA A 114 13.63 -12.50 -19.16
N LYS A 115 12.61 -12.75 -19.99
CA LYS A 115 12.67 -12.51 -21.44
C LYS A 115 12.87 -11.03 -21.77
N LEU A 116 12.14 -10.12 -21.12
CA LEU A 116 12.30 -8.68 -21.31
C LEU A 116 13.70 -8.20 -20.89
N ARG A 117 14.24 -8.74 -19.80
CA ARG A 117 15.61 -8.45 -19.36
C ARG A 117 16.64 -8.93 -20.38
N GLN A 118 16.49 -10.16 -20.87
CA GLN A 118 17.38 -10.70 -21.90
C GLN A 118 17.29 -9.88 -23.20
N GLU A 119 16.10 -9.48 -23.61
CA GLU A 119 15.91 -8.61 -24.77
C GLU A 119 16.60 -7.25 -24.56
N ALA A 120 16.46 -6.64 -23.38
CA ALA A 120 17.17 -5.40 -23.05
C ALA A 120 18.69 -5.57 -23.08
N GLU A 121 19.23 -6.66 -22.52
CA GLU A 121 20.65 -6.97 -22.52
C GLU A 121 21.18 -7.21 -23.95
N THR A 122 20.44 -7.93 -24.78
CA THR A 122 20.81 -8.13 -26.20
C THR A 122 20.78 -6.82 -26.99
N ARG A 123 19.78 -5.95 -26.76
CA ARG A 123 19.73 -4.62 -27.38
C ARG A 123 20.88 -3.72 -26.93
N LEU A 124 21.24 -3.75 -25.65
CA LEU A 124 22.38 -3.02 -25.11
C LEU A 124 23.71 -3.53 -25.68
N ASN A 125 23.89 -4.85 -25.75
CA ASN A 125 25.11 -5.46 -26.27
C ASN A 125 25.24 -5.28 -27.80
N ALA A 126 24.14 -5.42 -28.55
CA ALA A 126 24.11 -5.12 -29.98
C ALA A 126 24.41 -3.64 -30.27
N GLY A 127 24.00 -2.73 -29.38
CA GLY A 127 24.36 -1.30 -29.43
C GLY A 127 25.81 -0.99 -29.05
N GLY A 128 26.55 -1.95 -28.48
CA GLY A 128 27.96 -1.80 -28.11
C GLY A 128 28.95 -1.97 -29.26
N GLY A 129 28.50 -2.44 -30.42
CA GLY A 129 29.37 -2.75 -31.58
C GLY A 129 29.38 -1.73 -32.72
N GLY A 130 28.57 -0.68 -32.70
CA GLY A 130 28.53 0.25 -33.82
C GLY A 130 27.64 1.46 -33.60
N SER A 131 28.27 2.63 -33.62
CA SER A 131 27.73 3.96 -33.97
C SER A 131 26.22 4.00 -34.25
N GLY A 132 25.41 4.45 -33.28
CA GLY A 132 23.99 4.70 -33.55
C GLY A 132 23.07 4.90 -32.36
N MET A 133 23.49 4.60 -31.12
CA MET A 133 22.67 4.93 -29.96
C MET A 133 22.80 6.44 -29.70
N LYS A 134 21.81 7.22 -30.13
CA LYS A 134 21.66 8.61 -29.66
C LYS A 134 21.66 8.52 -28.13
N ARG A 135 22.74 9.01 -27.51
CA ARG A 135 22.78 9.26 -26.06
C ARG A 135 21.41 9.85 -25.70
N PRO A 136 20.68 9.33 -24.68
CA PRO A 136 19.51 10.04 -24.19
C PRO A 136 19.93 11.49 -24.00
N PRO A 137 19.14 12.48 -24.52
CA PRO A 137 19.57 13.87 -24.56
C PRO A 137 20.10 14.21 -23.19
N GLN A 138 21.41 14.45 -23.14
CA GLN A 138 22.09 14.77 -21.89
C GLN A 138 21.38 16.01 -21.41
N LEU A 139 20.67 15.91 -20.28
CA LEU A 139 19.98 17.04 -19.67
C LEU A 139 21.01 18.16 -19.60
N GLN A 140 20.88 19.13 -20.50
CA GLN A 140 21.67 20.33 -20.49
C GLN A 140 21.12 21.13 -19.32
N ILE A 141 21.57 20.76 -18.12
CA ILE A 141 21.45 21.65 -16.98
C ILE A 141 22.33 22.84 -17.40
N PRO A 142 21.76 24.02 -17.71
CA PRO A 142 22.58 25.17 -18.04
C PRO A 142 23.59 25.32 -16.90
N ALA A 143 24.86 25.50 -17.25
CA ALA A 143 25.87 25.91 -16.28
C ALA A 143 25.26 27.06 -15.47
N ARG A 144 25.45 27.00 -14.15
CA ARG A 144 24.78 27.76 -13.07
C ARG A 144 24.92 29.30 -13.16
N GLU A 145 25.29 29.81 -14.32
CA GLU A 145 25.65 31.19 -14.64
C GLU A 145 24.46 32.00 -15.16
N SER A 146 23.46 31.38 -15.80
CA SER A 146 22.36 32.13 -16.46
C SER A 146 21.29 32.71 -15.54
N TRP A 147 21.39 32.52 -14.22
CA TRP A 147 20.41 33.02 -13.24
C TRP A 147 20.97 34.15 -12.36
N ARG A 148 22.22 34.59 -12.59
CA ARG A 148 22.89 35.56 -11.72
C ARG A 148 22.66 37.02 -12.13
N ASP A 149 22.24 37.27 -13.38
CA ASP A 149 22.16 38.63 -13.93
C ASP A 149 20.75 39.26 -13.85
N GLU A 150 19.71 38.48 -13.47
CA GLU A 150 18.30 38.93 -13.48
C GLU A 150 17.71 39.09 -12.07
N ALA A 151 18.53 39.41 -11.06
CA ALA A 151 18.09 39.54 -9.66
C ALA A 151 18.43 40.90 -9.02
N ASP A 152 18.70 41.94 -9.81
CA ASP A 152 18.82 43.32 -9.33
C ASP A 152 17.44 43.99 -9.30
N GLY A 153 16.63 43.74 -8.27
CA GLY A 153 15.33 44.42 -8.20
C GLY A 153 14.34 44.13 -7.06
N GLN A 154 14.65 43.30 -6.07
CA GLN A 154 13.75 43.05 -4.93
C GLN A 154 14.50 43.21 -3.60
N PRO A 155 13.89 43.80 -2.54
CA PRO A 155 14.59 44.18 -1.33
C PRO A 155 15.20 42.96 -0.64
N VAL A 156 16.49 43.06 -0.34
CA VAL A 156 17.26 42.09 0.43
C VAL A 156 16.56 41.85 1.76
N ALA A 157 15.86 40.73 1.87
CA ALA A 157 15.54 40.17 3.18
C ALA A 157 16.88 39.89 3.89
N PRO A 158 17.01 40.19 5.20
CA PRO A 158 18.28 40.09 5.91
C PRO A 158 18.87 38.69 5.73
N PRO A 159 20.21 38.55 5.68
CA PRO A 159 20.85 37.31 5.29
C PRO A 159 20.39 36.19 6.22
N LEU A 160 19.62 35.25 5.68
CA LEU A 160 19.48 33.95 6.30
C LEU A 160 20.86 33.33 6.19
N GLN A 161 21.54 33.30 7.33
CA GLN A 161 22.88 32.77 7.50
C GLN A 161 22.98 31.43 6.76
N ASP A 162 23.82 31.40 5.74
CA ASP A 162 24.29 30.19 5.09
C ASP A 162 24.93 29.30 6.15
N SER A 163 24.13 28.41 6.71
CA SER A 163 24.63 27.22 7.38
C SER A 163 24.53 26.12 6.34
N THR A 164 25.56 26.01 5.49
CA THR A 164 25.82 24.74 4.83
C THR A 164 26.02 23.72 5.94
N PRO A 165 25.19 22.66 6.09
CA PRO A 165 25.52 21.63 7.05
C PRO A 165 26.72 20.90 6.46
N THR A 166 27.87 21.15 7.08
CA THR A 166 29.04 20.29 7.08
C THR A 166 28.58 18.84 7.14
N ALA A 167 29.27 17.94 6.44
CA ALA A 167 29.10 16.49 6.56
C ALA A 167 29.13 16.06 8.04
N GLY A 168 27.96 16.05 8.65
CA GLY A 168 27.75 16.04 10.09
C GLY A 168 26.32 15.59 10.33
N ARG A 169 26.16 14.78 11.38
CA ARG A 169 24.93 14.05 11.64
C ARG A 169 23.76 15.03 11.88
N ILE A 170 22.63 14.79 11.25
CA ILE A 170 21.41 15.60 11.38
C ILE A 170 20.66 15.17 12.64
N ASP A 171 20.34 16.12 13.51
CA ASP A 171 19.58 15.86 14.73
C ASP A 171 18.07 15.83 14.43
N ILE A 172 17.42 14.68 14.59
CA ILE A 172 15.98 14.55 14.31
C ILE A 172 15.12 15.42 15.25
N ASN A 173 15.59 15.66 16.48
CA ASN A 173 14.85 16.42 17.47
C ASN A 173 14.91 17.94 17.21
N ALA A 174 15.94 18.42 16.51
CA ALA A 174 16.14 19.84 16.22
C ALA A 174 15.90 20.20 14.75
N ALA A 175 16.04 19.24 13.83
CA ALA A 175 15.97 19.51 12.39
C ALA A 175 14.60 20.05 11.95
N THR A 176 14.66 20.93 10.95
CA THR A 176 13.50 21.45 10.22
C THR A 176 12.98 20.41 9.22
N GLU A 177 11.74 20.59 8.75
CA GLU A 177 11.13 19.67 7.76
C GLU A 177 11.98 19.56 6.48
N ALA A 178 12.56 20.67 6.02
CA ALA A 178 13.41 20.71 4.84
C ALA A 178 14.73 19.95 5.04
N GLU A 179 15.34 20.03 6.22
CA GLU A 179 16.57 19.30 6.56
C GLU A 179 16.31 17.80 6.72
N LEU A 180 15.18 17.42 7.32
CA LEU A 180 14.76 16.02 7.41
C LEU A 180 14.48 15.42 6.02
N ALA A 181 13.88 16.20 5.12
CA ALA A 181 13.58 15.77 3.75
C ALA A 181 14.84 15.59 2.87
N ALA A 182 15.97 16.15 3.30
CA ALA A 182 17.26 15.99 2.63
C ALA A 182 17.98 14.68 2.99
N ILE A 183 17.52 13.97 4.03
CA ILE A 183 18.09 12.68 4.41
C ILE A 183 17.69 11.62 3.36
N PRO A 184 18.64 10.85 2.80
CA PRO A 184 18.32 9.77 1.89
C PRO A 184 17.27 8.83 2.50
N GLN A 185 16.20 8.55 1.75
CA GLN A 185 15.05 7.72 2.15
C GLN A 185 14.03 8.39 3.08
N ILE A 186 14.29 9.60 3.59
CA ILE A 186 13.29 10.43 4.27
C ILE A 186 12.82 11.49 3.27
N GLY A 187 11.80 11.17 2.49
CA GLY A 187 11.16 12.18 1.63
C GLY A 187 10.33 13.18 2.43
N ILE A 188 9.89 14.26 1.79
CA ILE A 188 9.03 15.33 2.36
C ILE A 188 7.85 14.77 3.18
N ILE A 189 7.20 13.70 2.68
CA ILE A 189 6.05 13.06 3.35
C ILE A 189 6.46 12.48 4.72
N LEU A 190 7.61 11.81 4.78
CA LEU A 190 8.13 11.26 6.03
C LEU A 190 8.63 12.37 6.94
N ALA A 191 9.34 13.37 6.41
CA ALA A 191 9.80 14.53 7.17
C ALA A 191 8.66 15.25 7.89
N LYS A 192 7.55 15.53 7.19
CA LYS A 192 6.35 16.15 7.79
C LYS A 192 5.78 15.29 8.92
N LYS A 193 5.68 13.99 8.71
CA LYS A 193 5.19 13.03 9.71
C LYS A 193 6.11 12.98 10.95
N ILE A 194 7.42 13.05 10.74
CA ILE A 194 8.42 13.07 11.82
C ILE A 194 8.26 14.33 12.67
N VAL A 195 8.10 15.52 12.05
CA VAL A 195 7.88 16.78 12.79
C VAL A 195 6.60 16.73 13.62
N THR A 196 5.49 16.24 13.03
CA THR A 196 4.22 16.08 13.77
C THR A 196 4.38 15.13 14.95
N LYS A 197 4.98 13.95 14.74
CA LYS A 197 5.18 12.97 15.83
C LYS A 197 6.17 13.44 16.89
N ARG A 198 7.20 14.21 16.52
CA ARG A 198 8.09 14.86 17.47
C ARG A 198 7.34 15.79 18.42
N GLN A 199 6.42 16.60 17.89
CA GLN A 199 5.62 17.54 18.69
C GLN A 199 4.66 16.80 19.63
N GLU A 200 4.09 15.68 19.19
CA GLU A 200 3.16 14.88 20.00
C GLU A 200 3.85 14.12 21.14
N VAL A 201 5.04 13.55 20.89
CA VAL A 201 5.76 12.71 21.86
C VAL A 201 6.76 13.51 22.69
N GLY A 202 7.01 14.78 22.34
CA GLY A 202 7.94 15.66 23.04
C GLY A 202 9.41 15.44 22.67
N GLY A 203 9.69 14.61 21.64
CA GLY A 203 11.03 14.25 21.19
C GLY A 203 11.22 12.73 21.03
N PHE A 204 12.31 12.34 20.37
CA PHE A 204 12.73 10.94 20.25
C PHE A 204 14.01 10.71 21.06
N GLU A 205 13.99 9.75 21.98
CA GLU A 205 15.12 9.43 22.86
C GLU A 205 16.21 8.59 22.18
N SER A 206 15.83 7.76 21.21
CA SER A 206 16.74 6.85 20.52
C SER A 206 16.21 6.48 19.14
N PHE A 207 17.10 5.90 18.32
CA PHE A 207 16.72 5.35 17.01
C PHE A 207 15.64 4.27 17.12
N ASP A 208 15.73 3.39 18.12
CA ASP A 208 14.74 2.33 18.35
C ASP A 208 13.37 2.90 18.73
N HIS A 209 13.35 3.95 19.58
CA HIS A 209 12.11 4.64 19.93
C HIS A 209 11.49 5.33 18.70
N PHE A 210 12.31 5.96 17.87
CA PHE A 210 11.89 6.57 16.61
C PHE A 210 11.25 5.55 15.65
N ILE A 211 11.85 4.37 15.47
CA ILE A 211 11.32 3.30 14.62
C ILE A 211 9.97 2.79 15.15
N SER A 212 9.87 2.57 16.46
CA SER A 212 8.63 2.15 17.13
C SER A 212 7.49 3.13 16.89
N VAL A 213 7.73 4.43 17.11
CA VAL A 213 6.70 5.48 16.98
C VAL A 213 6.31 5.72 15.53
N MET A 214 7.26 5.64 14.59
CA MET A 214 7.00 5.91 13.18
C MET A 214 6.41 4.70 12.42
N GLY A 215 6.50 3.50 13.00
CA GLY A 215 5.99 2.24 12.42
C GLY A 215 6.78 1.77 11.19
N ILE A 216 8.04 2.20 11.04
CA ILE A 216 8.87 1.91 9.86
C ILE A 216 9.44 0.48 9.99
N THR A 217 8.70 -0.52 9.49
CA THR A 217 9.01 -1.95 9.75
C THR A 217 9.50 -2.72 8.51
N ARG A 218 10.32 -2.11 7.63
CA ARG A 218 11.01 -2.85 6.56
C ARG A 218 12.15 -2.01 5.96
N GLN A 219 13.37 -2.36 6.36
CA GLN A 219 14.68 -2.14 5.70
C GLN A 219 14.73 -0.97 4.71
N PRO A 220 15.35 0.17 5.10
CA PRO A 220 16.80 0.29 4.88
C PRO A 220 17.53 0.92 6.09
N ASN A 221 17.65 0.17 7.20
CA ASN A 221 18.08 0.73 8.49
C ASN A 221 19.59 1.07 8.57
N HIS A 222 20.45 0.47 7.74
CA HIS A 222 21.90 0.66 7.87
C HIS A 222 22.46 1.93 7.21
N ALA A 223 21.66 2.64 6.38
CA ALA A 223 22.14 3.83 5.67
C ALA A 223 21.88 5.14 6.43
N ILE A 224 20.88 5.17 7.30
CA ILE A 224 20.43 6.38 8.00
C ILE A 224 21.09 6.50 9.39
N GLU A 225 21.42 5.37 10.01
CA GLU A 225 22.09 5.31 11.32
C GLU A 225 23.36 6.18 11.44
N PRO A 226 24.30 6.21 10.47
CA PRO A 226 25.50 7.05 10.61
C PRO A 226 25.22 8.54 10.39
N LEU A 227 24.04 8.92 9.88
CA LEU A 227 23.69 10.30 9.49
C LEU A 227 22.78 11.00 10.50
N VAL A 228 22.33 10.31 11.55
CA VAL A 228 21.32 10.82 12.48
C VAL A 228 21.87 10.89 13.91
N MET A 229 21.56 11.98 14.61
CA MET A 229 21.72 12.09 16.06
C MET A 229 20.38 12.33 16.72
N PHE A 230 20.28 11.92 17.98
CA PHE A 230 19.16 12.24 18.85
C PHE A 230 19.76 13.01 20.02
N SER A 231 19.81 14.35 19.95
CA SER A 231 20.21 15.12 21.12
C SER A 231 19.03 15.25 22.07
N GLN A 232 19.29 15.16 23.37
CA GLN A 232 18.37 15.67 24.37
C GLN A 232 18.58 17.18 24.47
N GLN A 233 17.80 17.97 23.73
CA GLN A 233 17.75 19.42 23.97
C GLN A 233 16.32 19.93 24.16
N GLN A 234 15.97 20.01 25.45
CA GLN A 234 15.55 21.21 26.15
C GLN A 234 14.83 22.27 25.29
N LEU A 235 13.50 22.24 25.37
CA LEU A 235 12.56 23.24 24.86
C LEU A 235 13.03 24.66 25.18
N LYS A 236 13.66 25.33 24.21
CA LYS A 236 13.79 26.78 24.21
C LYS A 236 12.40 27.33 23.88
N GLN A 237 11.68 27.71 24.93
CA GLN A 237 10.33 28.28 24.87
C GLN A 237 10.29 29.39 23.81
N ALA A 238 9.34 29.31 22.89
CA ALA A 238 9.05 30.39 21.96
C ALA A 238 8.60 31.65 22.75
N PRO A 239 9.02 32.86 22.37
CA PRO A 239 8.60 34.07 23.06
C PRO A 239 7.07 34.21 23.00
N PRO A 240 6.42 34.71 24.08
CA PRO A 240 4.98 34.86 24.11
C PRO A 240 4.53 35.78 22.98
N ILE A 241 3.52 35.34 22.24
CA ILE A 241 2.81 36.11 21.22
C ILE A 241 2.26 37.36 21.92
N SER A 242 2.98 38.47 21.80
CA SER A 242 2.55 39.78 22.29
C SER A 242 1.41 40.26 21.40
N GLY A 243 0.18 39.89 21.78
CA GLY A 243 -1.04 40.45 21.22
C GLY A 243 -1.04 41.96 21.39
N ARG A 244 -1.04 42.68 20.27
CA ARG A 244 -1.23 44.14 20.22
C ARG A 244 -2.62 44.45 20.79
N LYS A 245 -2.68 45.08 21.97
CA LYS A 245 -3.89 45.76 22.44
C LYS A 245 -4.16 46.93 21.50
N VAL A 246 -5.38 46.96 20.97
CA VAL A 246 -5.94 48.10 20.27
C VAL A 246 -6.56 48.96 21.36
N ASP A 247 -5.91 50.06 21.72
CA ASP A 247 -6.50 51.06 22.59
C ASP A 247 -7.47 51.91 21.74
N PHE A 248 -8.70 52.04 22.23
CA PHE A 248 -9.70 53.01 21.77
C PHE A 248 -9.50 54.34 22.49
#